data_AF-A0A940WUW2-F1
#
_entry.id   AF-A0A940WUW2-F1
#
_cell.length_a   1.000
_cell.length_b   1.000
_cell.length_c   1.000
_cell.angle_alpha   90.00
_cell.angle_beta   90.00
_cell.angle_gamma   90.00
#
_symmetry.space_group_name_H-M   'P 1'
#
loop_
_entity.id
_entity.type
_entity.pdbx_description
1 polymer ?
#
loop_
_entity_poly.entity_id
_entity_poly.type
_entity_poly.pdbx_seq_one_letter_code
_entity_poly.pdbx_strand_id
1 'polypeptide(L)' 'MEQVMNTLMREDGKNRIPVLRLEINYELATLHDAMVKEDLDEMKATKHRLELLRQELVQYGEYSLNMVVSRK' A
#
# COMPACT_ATOMS: atom_id res chain seq x y z
N MET A 1 7.13 14.71 4.60
CA MET A 1 6.20 13.57 4.77
C MET A 1 6.90 12.29 5.23
N GLU A 2 8.22 12.15 5.07
CA GLU A 2 8.96 10.96 5.56
C GLU A 2 8.86 10.74 7.08
N GLN A 3 8.84 11.80 7.89
CA GLN A 3 8.86 11.64 9.36
C GLN A 3 7.56 11.05 9.94
N VAL A 4 6.40 11.28 9.31
CA VAL A 4 5.12 10.73 9.78
C VAL A 4 4.96 9.27 9.41
N MET A 5 5.45 8.86 8.22
CA MET A 5 5.48 7.46 7.82
C MET A 5 6.45 6.65 8.68
N ASN A 6 7.63 7.20 8.96
CA ASN A 6 8.66 6.53 9.75
C ASN A 6 8.23 6.32 11.22
N THR A 7 7.33 7.16 11.76
CA THR A 7 6.80 6.99 13.12
C THR A 7 5.82 5.80 13.22
N LEU A 8 5.03 5.55 12.17
CA LEU A 8 4.09 4.42 12.09
C LEU A 8 4.79 3.06 11.86
N MET A 9 6.02 3.08 11.33
CA MET A 9 6.83 1.88 11.10
C MET A 9 7.51 1.35 12.37
N ARG A 10 7.54 2.12 13.48
CA ARG A 10 8.19 1.72 14.74
C ARG A 10 7.38 0.77 15.61
N GLU A 11 6.10 0.51 15.30
CA GLU A 11 5.26 -0.44 16.02
C GLU A 11 5.04 -1.73 15.20
N ASP A 12 6.04 -2.60 15.26
CA ASP A 12 5.97 -4.07 15.20
C ASP A 12 4.79 -4.69 14.45
N GLY A 13 4.85 -4.78 13.11
CA GLY A 13 4.16 -5.78 12.26
C GLY A 13 2.62 -5.81 12.26
N LYS A 14 1.95 -5.28 13.28
CA LYS A 14 0.49 -5.29 13.50
C LYS A 14 -0.22 -4.21 12.69
N ASN A 15 0.53 -3.17 12.28
CA ASN A 15 -0.01 -2.00 11.61
C ASN A 15 0.36 -1.90 10.12
N ARG A 16 0.89 -2.96 9.49
CA ARG A 16 1.29 -2.89 8.07
C ARG A 16 0.09 -2.71 7.13
N ILE A 17 -1.06 -3.34 7.41
CA ILE A 17 -2.30 -3.18 6.62
C ILE A 17 -2.77 -1.70 6.56
N PRO A 18 -2.93 -0.97 7.67
CA PRO A 18 -3.33 0.44 7.59
C PRO A 18 -2.28 1.34 6.92
N VAL A 19 -0.98 1.04 7.08
CA VAL A 19 0.09 1.76 6.38
C VAL A 19 0.02 1.49 4.87
N LEU A 20 -0.14 0.23 4.44
CA LEU A 20 -0.31 -0.13 3.03
C LEU A 20 -1.53 0.54 2.40
N ARG A 21 -2.65 0.63 3.12
CA ARG A 21 -3.83 1.38 2.64
C ARG A 21 -3.51 2.85 2.42
N LEU A 22 -2.70 3.47 3.30
CA LEU A 22 -2.28 4.86 3.13
C LEU A 22 -1.37 5.02 1.90
N GLU A 23 -0.41 4.12 1.72
CA GLU A 23 0.49 4.11 0.55
C GLU A 23 -0.31 3.93 -0.75
N ILE A 24 -1.28 3.02 -0.79
CA ILE A 24 -2.17 2.83 -1.95
C ILE A 24 -2.98 4.10 -2.24
N ASN A 25 -3.54 4.75 -1.21
CA ASN A 25 -4.30 6.00 -1.41
C ASN A 25 -3.42 7.11 -2.00
N TYR A 26 -2.17 7.21 -1.56
CA TYR A 26 -1.22 8.17 -2.09
C TYR A 26 -0.90 7.88 -3.57
N GLU A 27 -0.57 6.63 -3.91
CA GLU A 27 -0.28 6.26 -5.31
C GLU A 27 -1.51 6.42 -6.22
N LEU A 28 -2.74 6.19 -5.72
CA LEU A 28 -3.95 6.47 -6.48
C LEU A 28 -4.15 7.97 -6.75
N ALA A 29 -3.80 8.85 -5.80
CA ALA A 29 -3.81 10.29 -6.01
C ALA A 29 -2.78 10.70 -7.07
N THR A 30 -1.56 10.15 -6.99
CA THR A 30 -0.51 10.34 -8.01
C THR A 30 -0.97 9.89 -9.40
N LEU A 31 -1.64 8.73 -9.48
CA LEU A 31 -2.18 8.21 -10.74
C LEU A 31 -3.25 9.14 -11.32
N HIS A 32 -4.14 9.66 -10.49
CA HIS A 32 -5.15 10.63 -10.91
C HIS A 32 -4.49 11.88 -11.50
N ASP A 33 -3.48 12.43 -10.81
CA ASP A 33 -2.71 13.58 -11.30
C ASP A 33 -2.03 13.31 -12.66
N ALA A 34 -1.42 12.13 -12.80
CA ALA A 34 -0.78 11.70 -14.04
C ALA A 34 -1.81 11.54 -15.19
N MET A 35 -2.99 11.01 -14.88
CA MET A 35 -4.10 10.91 -15.84
C MET A 35 -4.60 12.28 -16.29
N VAL A 36 -4.75 13.24 -15.38
CA VAL A 36 -5.15 14.62 -15.70
C VAL A 36 -4.11 15.31 -16.59
N LYS A 37 -2.82 15.01 -16.39
CA LYS A 37 -1.71 15.56 -17.18
C LYS A 37 -1.39 14.76 -18.45
N GLU A 38 -2.12 13.67 -18.69
CA GLU A 38 -1.86 12.71 -19.78
C GLU A 38 -0.41 12.19 -19.81
N ASP A 39 0.22 12.10 -18.63
CA ASP A 39 1.59 11.61 -18.47
C ASP A 39 1.60 10.08 -18.47
N LEU A 40 1.77 9.51 -19.65
CA LEU A 40 1.73 8.06 -19.86
C LEU A 40 2.86 7.31 -19.14
N ASP A 41 4.02 7.93 -18.95
CA ASP A 41 5.15 7.29 -18.27
C ASP A 41 4.90 7.21 -16.77
N GLU A 42 4.49 8.33 -16.16
CA GLU A 42 4.12 8.33 -14.74
C GLU A 42 2.93 7.41 -14.51
N MET A 43 1.88 7.44 -15.35
CA MET A 43 0.75 6.51 -15.25
C MET A 43 1.20 5.03 -15.25
N LYS A 44 2.20 4.67 -16.07
CA LYS A 44 2.72 3.30 -16.12
C LYS A 44 3.51 2.97 -14.86
N ALA A 45 4.35 3.89 -14.39
CA ALA A 45 5.13 3.73 -13.16
C ALA A 45 4.23 3.60 -11.94
N THR A 46 3.22 4.48 -11.78
CA THR A 46 2.29 4.44 -10.63
C THR A 46 1.46 3.16 -10.64
N LYS A 47 0.99 2.69 -11.81
CA LYS A 47 0.28 1.41 -11.93
C LYS A 47 1.15 0.22 -11.49
N HIS A 48 2.44 0.24 -11.83
CA HIS A 48 3.36 -0.81 -11.40
C HIS A 48 3.57 -0.79 -9.87
N ARG A 49 3.75 0.39 -9.27
CA ARG A 49 3.85 0.55 -7.80
C ARG A 49 2.58 0.06 -7.10
N LEU A 50 1.40 0.42 -7.63
CA LEU A 50 0.10 -0.03 -7.12
C LEU A 50 -0.05 -1.55 -7.19
N GLU A 51 0.47 -2.21 -8.22
CA GLU A 51 0.46 -3.67 -8.32
C GLU A 51 1.30 -4.32 -7.21
N LEU A 52 2.49 -3.79 -6.93
CA LEU A 52 3.34 -4.27 -5.84
C LEU A 52 2.68 -4.09 -4.48
N LEU A 53 2.11 -2.91 -4.23
CA LEU A 53 1.36 -2.63 -2.98
C LEU A 53 0.14 -3.53 -2.83
N ARG A 54 -0.56 -3.85 -3.93
CA ARG A 54 -1.69 -4.81 -3.92
C ARG A 54 -1.23 -6.21 -3.57
N GLN A 55 -0.13 -6.69 -4.17
CA GLN A 55 0.42 -8.01 -3.86
C GLN A 55 0.79 -8.12 -2.38
N GLU A 56 1.43 -7.08 -1.86
CA GLU A 56 1.79 -7.01 -0.43
C GLU A 56 0.54 -7.00 0.46
N LEU A 57 -0.49 -6.23 0.10
CA LEU A 57 -1.76 -6.19 0.84
C LEU A 57 -2.47 -7.55 0.88
N VAL A 58 -2.50 -8.28 -0.25
CA VAL A 58 -3.07 -9.64 -0.32
C VAL A 58 -2.28 -10.58 0.56
N GLN A 59 -0.95 -10.54 0.48
CA GLN A 59 -0.06 -11.35 1.30
C GLN A 59 -0.33 -11.15 2.80
N TYR A 60 -0.34 -9.91 3.29
CA TYR A 60 -0.64 -9.62 4.71
C TYR A 60 -2.09 -9.91 5.10
N GLY A 61 -3.05 -9.71 4.18
CA GLY A 61 -4.45 -10.04 4.39
C GLY A 61 -4.67 -11.54 4.61
N GLU A 62 -4.03 -12.38 3.81
CA GLU A 62 -4.08 -13.84 3.96
C GLU A 62 -3.38 -14.32 5.25
N TYR A 63 -2.24 -13.72 5.62
CA TYR A 63 -1.59 -14.02 6.90
C TYR A 63 -2.47 -13.67 8.10
N SER A 64 -3.21 -12.55 8.03
CA SER A 64 -4.14 -12.15 9.09
C SER A 64 -5.30 -13.15 9.22
N LEU A 65 -5.85 -13.64 8.10
CA LEU A 65 -6.92 -14.65 8.08
C LEU A 65 -6.44 -16.01 8.61
N ASN A 66 -5.25 -16.46 8.20
CA ASN A 66 -4.68 -17.73 8.63
C ASN A 66 -4.30 -17.75 10.13
N MET A 67 -3.91 -16.62 10.72
CA MET A 67 -3.68 -16.51 12.17
C MET A 67 -4.97 -16.65 13.00
N VAL A 68 -6.12 -16.25 12.46
CA VAL A 68 -7.42 -16.39 13.15
C VAL A 68 -7.92 -17.83 13.07
N VAL A 69 -7.68 -18.53 11.96
CA VAL A 69 -8.13 -19.92 11.75
C VAL A 69 -7.32 -20.92 12.58
N SER A 70 -6.01 -20.69 12.80
CA SER A 70 -5.14 -21.59 13.59
C SER A 70 -5.29 -21.45 15.12
N ARG A 71 -6.16 -20.57 15.62
CA ARG A 71 -6.49 -20.45 17.07
C ARG A 71 -7.77 -21.18 17.48
N LYS A 72 -8.31 -22.05 16.63
CA LYS A 72 -9.52 -22.84 16.90
C LYS A 72 -9.21 -24.32 16.92
#